data_AF-A0A7S0HNE2-F1
#
_entry.id   AF-A0A7S0HNE2-F1
#
_cell.length_a   1.000
_cell.length_b   1.000
_cell.length_c   1.000
_cell.angle_alpha   90.00
_cell.angle_beta   90.00
_cell.angle_gamma   90.00
#
_symmetry.space_group_name_H-M   'P 1'
#
loop_
_entity.id
_entity.type
_entity.pdbx_description
1 polymer ?
#
loop_
_entity_poly.entity_id
_entity_poly.type
_entity_poly.pdbx_seq_one_letter_code
_entity_poly.pdbx_strand_id
1 'polypeptide(L)'
;GIECVHDPLDYDLRADTDMDQVLAVLDKCKKPCLVFCQVGLRAAAVGVAFSTTRKKGADAVKGVIDMNDVLETTYMNLLDDLDESHPGTTVKSFVAGYIASKLSNCSKRPGHSKISDDLYITGQLTEEELKDFAKKGVKSILNMRGPAEAGQLGLGVLAREEEIVKSLGLKYVNLPVPRNGPYSLELCENVSETLTDLLKNSKPVVVHCRTGRRAEEIMKQAADAGLMENPFTQICWRVGKEIEHSVGDRTRIVRVDENVYISGQIHADSLQNIKDLGVKSVINLREKGEPGFEDLSFELSKMGIECVHD
;
A
#
# COMPACT_ATOMS: atom_id res chain seq x y z
N GLY A 1 -26.18 27.58 13.82
CA GLY A 1 -24.74 27.67 14.13
C GLY A 1 -24.13 26.38 14.67
N ILE A 2 -24.84 25.25 14.63
CA ILE A 2 -24.32 23.92 14.99
C ILE A 2 -24.64 23.01 13.80
N GLU A 3 -23.64 22.31 13.30
CA GLU A 3 -23.78 21.31 12.24
C GLU A 3 -24.27 20.01 12.86
N CYS A 4 -25.36 19.45 12.33
CA CYS A 4 -25.92 18.18 12.78
C CYS A 4 -25.83 17.18 11.64
N VAL A 5 -25.22 16.03 11.91
CA VAL A 5 -25.14 14.90 10.98
C VAL A 5 -25.96 13.76 11.56
N HIS A 6 -26.92 13.26 10.78
CA HIS A 6 -27.74 12.12 11.16
C HIS A 6 -27.20 10.86 10.48
N ASP A 7 -26.50 10.03 11.24
CA ASP A 7 -25.90 8.77 10.77
C ASP A 7 -26.37 7.62 11.67
N PRO A 8 -27.41 6.88 11.28
CA PRO A 8 -28.03 5.88 12.13
C PRO A 8 -27.14 4.64 12.26
N LEU A 9 -26.90 4.23 13.50
CA LEU A 9 -26.18 3.01 13.84
C LEU A 9 -27.15 2.01 14.49
N ASP A 10 -27.17 0.79 13.97
CA ASP A 10 -27.96 -0.31 14.52
C ASP A 10 -27.62 -0.50 16.00
N TYR A 11 -28.64 -0.74 16.81
CA TYR A 11 -28.50 -0.90 18.25
C TYR A 11 -27.59 -2.08 18.58
N ASP A 12 -27.66 -3.15 17.78
CA ASP A 12 -26.94 -4.39 18.05
C ASP A 12 -25.49 -4.37 17.55
N LEU A 13 -25.05 -3.31 16.87
CA LEU A 13 -23.68 -3.14 16.38
C LEU A 13 -23.12 -4.40 15.72
N ARG A 14 -23.80 -4.94 14.72
CA ARG A 14 -23.46 -6.26 14.17
C ARG A 14 -22.44 -6.22 13.04
N ALA A 15 -22.16 -5.05 12.49
CA ALA A 15 -21.34 -4.90 11.30
C ALA A 15 -20.24 -3.85 11.46
N ASP A 16 -19.00 -4.26 11.16
CA ASP A 16 -17.85 -3.36 11.05
C ASP A 16 -18.09 -2.21 10.06
N THR A 17 -18.89 -2.44 9.02
CA THR A 17 -19.18 -1.46 7.97
C THR A 17 -19.91 -0.24 8.50
N ASP A 18 -20.83 -0.44 9.44
CA ASP A 18 -21.63 0.65 9.98
C ASP A 18 -20.78 1.50 10.93
N MET A 19 -19.92 0.84 11.72
CA MET A 19 -18.93 1.53 12.55
C MET A 19 -17.92 2.28 11.67
N ASP A 20 -17.42 1.67 10.58
CA ASP A 20 -16.51 2.32 9.64
C ASP A 20 -17.12 3.60 9.03
N GLN A 21 -18.39 3.57 8.65
CA GLN A 21 -19.13 4.72 8.14
C GLN A 21 -19.22 5.84 9.18
N VAL A 22 -19.70 5.54 10.39
CA VAL A 22 -19.85 6.54 11.45
C VAL A 22 -18.48 7.13 11.84
N LEU A 23 -17.44 6.31 11.93
CA LEU A 23 -16.09 6.81 12.24
C LEU A 23 -15.54 7.69 11.11
N ALA A 24 -15.83 7.37 9.85
CA ALA A 24 -15.44 8.20 8.70
C ALA A 24 -16.15 9.56 8.68
N VAL A 25 -17.43 9.61 9.09
CA VAL A 25 -18.16 10.86 9.30
C VAL A 25 -17.50 11.65 10.43
N LEU A 26 -17.22 11.01 11.57
CA LEU A 26 -16.55 11.66 12.69
C LEU A 26 -15.17 12.20 12.31
N ASP A 27 -14.41 11.51 11.47
CA ASP A 27 -13.11 12.02 11.00
C ASP A 27 -13.28 13.38 10.31
N LYS A 28 -14.37 13.63 9.57
CA LYS A 28 -14.63 14.89 8.85
C LYS A 28 -15.26 15.99 9.69
N CYS A 29 -15.96 15.64 10.77
CA CYS A 29 -16.66 16.62 11.60
C CYS A 29 -15.71 17.63 12.26
N LYS A 30 -16.12 18.90 12.30
CA LYS A 30 -15.44 19.94 13.09
C LYS A 30 -15.37 19.53 14.56
N LYS A 31 -14.27 19.87 15.22
CA LYS A 31 -13.99 19.52 16.62
C LYS A 31 -14.08 20.77 17.51
N PRO A 32 -14.58 20.64 18.76
CA PRO A 32 -15.11 19.43 19.39
C PRO A 32 -16.46 18.99 18.79
N CYS A 33 -16.74 17.68 18.83
CA CYS A 33 -17.97 17.08 18.29
C CYS A 33 -18.68 16.28 19.40
N LEU A 34 -20.01 16.40 19.49
CA LEU A 34 -20.84 15.62 20.41
C LEU A 34 -21.45 14.44 19.67
N VAL A 35 -21.25 13.24 20.19
CA VAL A 35 -21.94 12.02 19.76
C VAL A 35 -22.93 11.63 20.84
N PHE A 36 -24.19 11.38 20.49
CA PHE A 36 -25.21 10.98 21.44
C PHE A 36 -26.12 9.89 20.83
N CYS A 37 -26.76 9.12 21.70
CA CYS A 37 -27.87 8.25 21.36
C CYS A 37 -28.84 8.21 22.54
N GLN A 38 -29.94 7.46 22.44
CA GLN A 38 -31.00 7.46 23.46
C GLN A 38 -30.49 7.18 24.89
N VAL A 39 -29.63 6.18 25.06
CA VAL A 39 -29.15 5.71 26.38
C VAL A 39 -27.63 5.81 26.54
N GLY A 40 -26.93 6.44 25.59
CA GLY A 40 -25.47 6.61 25.61
C GLY A 40 -24.64 5.42 25.12
N LEU A 41 -25.17 4.18 25.11
CA LEU A 41 -24.40 2.97 24.76
C LEU A 41 -23.72 3.02 23.37
N ARG A 42 -24.47 3.33 22.30
CA ARG A 42 -23.90 3.50 20.94
C ARG A 42 -22.89 4.65 20.88
N ALA A 43 -23.17 5.75 21.58
CA ALA A 43 -22.28 6.91 21.57
C ALA A 43 -20.95 6.59 22.27
N ALA A 44 -20.99 5.81 23.35
CA ALA A 44 -19.80 5.29 24.01
C ALA A 44 -19.04 4.31 23.11
N ALA A 45 -19.73 3.35 22.50
CA ALA A 45 -19.11 2.40 21.56
C ALA A 45 -18.35 3.11 20.43
N VAL A 46 -19.00 4.09 19.80
CA VAL A 46 -18.41 4.93 18.76
C VAL A 46 -17.25 5.76 19.30
N GLY A 47 -17.40 6.41 20.46
CA GLY A 47 -16.37 7.25 21.06
C GLY A 47 -15.10 6.47 21.44
N VAL A 48 -15.29 5.29 22.03
CA VAL A 48 -14.22 4.36 22.39
C VAL A 48 -13.52 3.84 21.13
N ALA A 49 -14.28 3.32 20.16
CA ALA A 49 -13.72 2.85 18.89
C ALA A 49 -12.94 3.95 18.16
N PHE A 50 -13.50 5.16 18.07
CA PHE A 50 -12.85 6.32 17.45
C PHE A 50 -11.54 6.69 18.16
N SER A 51 -11.60 6.95 19.47
CA SER A 51 -10.43 7.39 20.25
C SER A 51 -9.31 6.35 20.18
N THR A 52 -9.64 5.07 20.40
CA THR A 52 -8.64 4.00 20.47
C THR A 52 -8.04 3.71 19.10
N THR A 53 -8.84 3.52 18.05
CA THR A 53 -8.29 3.19 16.72
C THR A 53 -7.45 4.32 16.13
N ARG A 54 -7.80 5.60 16.36
CA ARG A 54 -7.03 6.73 15.83
C ARG A 54 -5.74 6.99 16.61
N LYS A 55 -5.76 6.87 17.94
CA LYS A 55 -4.55 7.04 18.77
C LYS A 55 -3.61 5.86 18.61
N LYS A 56 -4.09 4.65 18.91
CA LYS A 56 -3.27 3.44 18.86
C LYS A 56 -3.00 2.99 17.43
N GLY A 57 -3.83 3.32 16.44
CA GLY A 57 -3.57 2.97 15.04
C GLY A 57 -2.24 3.55 14.51
N ALA A 58 -1.86 4.76 14.93
CA ALA A 58 -0.56 5.33 14.59
C ALA A 58 0.60 4.56 15.24
N ASP A 59 0.45 4.16 16.51
CA ASP A 59 1.42 3.32 17.22
C ASP A 59 1.54 1.92 16.58
N ALA A 60 0.41 1.38 16.10
CA ALA A 60 0.33 0.10 15.37
C ALA A 60 1.21 0.10 14.13
N VAL A 61 1.15 1.20 13.37
CA VAL A 61 1.96 1.38 12.15
C VAL A 61 3.45 1.44 12.50
N LYS A 62 3.81 1.96 13.67
CA LYS A 62 5.20 2.03 14.16
C LYS A 62 5.69 0.71 14.78
N GLY A 63 4.83 -0.31 14.87
CA GLY A 63 5.14 -1.58 15.54
C GLY A 63 5.19 -1.49 17.06
N VAL A 64 4.66 -0.42 17.63
CA VAL A 64 4.72 -0.11 19.07
C VAL A 64 3.33 -0.36 19.70
N ILE A 65 2.85 -1.59 19.65
CA ILE A 65 1.60 -1.97 20.33
C ILE A 65 1.79 -3.19 21.21
N ASP A 66 1.43 -3.02 22.47
CA ASP A 66 1.00 -4.11 23.33
C ASP A 66 -0.53 -4.18 23.29
N MET A 67 -1.08 -5.29 22.80
CA MET A 67 -2.53 -5.49 22.72
C MET A 67 -3.20 -5.55 24.09
N ASN A 68 -2.45 -5.91 25.14
CA ASN A 68 -2.96 -5.90 26.51
C ASN A 68 -3.17 -4.46 27.01
N ASP A 69 -2.22 -3.55 26.72
CA ASP A 69 -2.33 -2.11 27.05
C ASP A 69 -3.50 -1.43 26.34
N VAL A 70 -3.85 -1.87 25.13
CA VAL A 70 -5.01 -1.32 24.38
C VAL A 70 -6.33 -1.62 25.11
N LEU A 71 -6.47 -2.83 25.64
CA LEU A 71 -7.70 -3.33 26.25
C LEU A 71 -7.83 -2.98 27.74
N GLU A 72 -6.74 -2.60 28.41
CA GLU A 72 -6.75 -2.17 29.82
C GLU A 72 -6.93 -0.65 30.00
N THR A 73 -7.16 0.10 28.92
CA THR A 73 -7.35 1.56 29.02
C THR A 73 -8.69 1.96 29.64
N THR A 74 -8.72 3.15 30.27
CA THR A 74 -9.90 3.80 30.89
C THR A 74 -11.18 3.78 30.02
N TYR A 75 -11.03 3.66 28.69
CA TYR A 75 -12.15 3.63 27.74
C TYR A 75 -12.90 2.29 27.74
N MET A 76 -12.27 1.17 28.10
CA MET A 76 -12.95 -0.13 28.20
C MET A 76 -13.78 -0.23 29.48
N ASN A 77 -13.32 0.37 30.58
CA ASN A 77 -14.10 0.49 31.82
C ASN A 77 -15.41 1.26 31.60
N LEU A 78 -15.42 2.26 30.71
CA LEU A 78 -16.66 2.96 30.32
C LEU A 78 -17.67 2.02 29.65
N LEU A 79 -17.20 1.03 28.89
CA LEU A 79 -18.09 0.02 28.29
C LEU A 79 -18.58 -0.98 29.35
N ASP A 80 -17.77 -1.30 30.36
CA ASP A 80 -18.18 -2.12 31.49
C ASP A 80 -19.32 -1.47 32.29
N ASP A 81 -19.17 -0.20 32.67
CA ASP A 81 -20.21 0.54 33.40
C ASP A 81 -21.54 0.60 32.59
N LEU A 82 -21.44 0.69 31.26
CA LEU A 82 -22.60 0.74 30.38
C LEU A 82 -23.25 -0.63 30.13
N ASP A 83 -22.46 -1.69 30.09
CA ASP A 83 -22.95 -3.07 30.00
C ASP A 83 -23.62 -3.50 31.32
N GLU A 84 -23.09 -3.09 32.48
CA GLU A 84 -23.70 -3.34 33.79
C GLU A 84 -25.09 -2.68 33.90
N SER A 85 -25.24 -1.47 33.35
CA SER A 85 -26.53 -0.76 33.32
C SER A 85 -27.49 -1.29 32.25
N HIS A 86 -27.01 -2.11 31.30
CA HIS A 86 -27.78 -2.69 30.20
C HIS A 86 -27.38 -4.16 29.96
N PRO A 87 -27.71 -5.07 30.90
CA PRO A 87 -27.27 -6.46 30.80
C PRO A 87 -27.83 -7.18 29.57
N GLY A 88 -26.98 -7.99 28.93
CA GLY A 88 -27.35 -8.80 27.75
C GLY A 88 -26.98 -8.19 26.39
N THR A 89 -26.32 -7.02 26.36
CA THR A 89 -25.80 -6.46 25.11
C THR A 89 -24.46 -7.10 24.70
N THR A 90 -24.12 -7.02 23.42
CA THR A 90 -22.84 -7.50 22.87
C THR A 90 -21.89 -6.35 22.51
N VAL A 91 -22.13 -5.16 23.06
CA VAL A 91 -21.44 -3.93 22.62
C VAL A 91 -19.96 -3.95 22.96
N LYS A 92 -19.59 -4.32 24.20
CA LYS A 92 -18.18 -4.38 24.59
C LYS A 92 -17.39 -5.38 23.74
N SER A 93 -17.91 -6.59 23.55
CA SER A 93 -17.23 -7.63 22.77
C SER A 93 -17.10 -7.24 21.30
N PHE A 94 -18.14 -6.61 20.72
CA PHE A 94 -18.08 -6.05 19.38
C PHE A 94 -17.00 -4.96 19.26
N VAL A 95 -17.01 -3.95 20.14
CA VAL A 95 -16.06 -2.83 20.09
C VAL A 95 -14.62 -3.33 20.27
N ALA A 96 -14.38 -4.26 21.19
CA ALA A 96 -13.08 -4.88 21.37
C ALA A 96 -12.61 -5.62 20.09
N GLY A 97 -13.50 -6.41 19.49
CA GLY A 97 -13.22 -7.11 18.22
C GLY A 97 -12.94 -6.16 17.06
N TYR A 98 -13.73 -5.10 16.93
CA TYR A 98 -13.55 -4.04 15.95
C TYR A 98 -12.19 -3.36 16.11
N ILE A 99 -11.84 -2.91 17.32
CA ILE A 99 -10.55 -2.27 17.62
C ILE A 99 -9.40 -3.21 17.26
N ALA A 100 -9.43 -4.47 17.72
CA ALA A 100 -8.39 -5.44 17.43
C ALA A 100 -8.22 -5.67 15.92
N SER A 101 -9.33 -5.76 15.19
CA SER A 101 -9.35 -5.86 13.72
C SER A 101 -8.67 -4.65 13.06
N LYS A 102 -8.99 -3.42 13.49
CA LYS A 102 -8.41 -2.20 12.92
C LYS A 102 -6.92 -2.02 13.26
N LEU A 103 -6.50 -2.35 14.47
CA LEU A 103 -5.09 -2.29 14.85
C LEU A 103 -4.27 -3.34 14.09
N SER A 104 -4.79 -4.56 13.95
CA SER A 104 -4.21 -5.61 13.10
C SER A 104 -4.05 -5.14 11.65
N ASN A 105 -5.06 -4.45 11.10
CA ASN A 105 -4.98 -3.85 9.77
C ASN A 105 -3.88 -2.79 9.65
N CYS A 106 -3.72 -1.94 10.66
CA CYS A 106 -2.67 -0.92 10.71
C CYS A 106 -1.27 -1.54 10.80
N SER A 107 -1.08 -2.54 11.67
CA SER A 107 0.21 -3.24 11.85
C SER A 107 0.63 -4.04 10.61
N LYS A 108 -0.33 -4.61 9.87
CA LYS A 108 -0.07 -5.38 8.64
C LYS A 108 0.00 -4.52 7.38
N ARG A 109 -0.08 -3.20 7.52
CA ARG A 109 -0.06 -2.28 6.39
C ARG A 109 1.31 -2.35 5.70
N PRO A 110 1.37 -2.62 4.39
CA PRO A 110 2.63 -2.57 3.64
C PRO A 110 3.25 -1.17 3.65
N GLY A 111 4.58 -1.12 3.55
CA GLY A 111 5.34 0.12 3.48
C GLY A 111 5.24 0.83 2.13
N HIS A 112 6.28 1.59 1.80
CA HIS A 112 6.40 2.31 0.55
C HIS A 112 7.45 1.65 -0.36
N SER A 113 7.13 1.54 -1.65
CA SER A 113 8.02 1.06 -2.70
C SER A 113 8.37 2.23 -3.61
N LYS A 114 9.66 2.58 -3.71
CA LYS A 114 10.15 3.59 -4.66
C LYS A 114 10.39 2.93 -6.02
N ILE A 115 9.47 3.13 -6.95
CA ILE A 115 9.51 2.53 -8.29
C ILE A 115 10.55 3.24 -9.15
N SER A 116 10.57 4.57 -9.13
CA SER A 116 11.57 5.42 -9.78
C SER A 116 11.83 6.68 -8.95
N ASP A 117 12.68 7.59 -9.42
CA ASP A 117 12.82 8.92 -8.81
C ASP A 117 11.53 9.75 -8.91
N ASP A 118 10.68 9.41 -9.88
CA ASP A 118 9.45 10.15 -10.19
C ASP A 118 8.18 9.46 -9.68
N LEU A 119 8.26 8.19 -9.23
CA LEU A 119 7.10 7.38 -8.88
C LEU A 119 7.31 6.53 -7.61
N TYR A 120 6.35 6.63 -6.70
CA TYR A 120 6.21 5.78 -5.52
C TYR A 120 4.88 5.01 -5.57
N ILE A 121 4.90 3.75 -5.13
CA ILE A 121 3.69 2.97 -4.87
C ILE A 121 3.67 2.61 -3.38
N THR A 122 2.55 2.87 -2.71
CA THR A 122 2.45 2.65 -1.26
C THR A 122 1.13 2.01 -0.83
N GLY A 123 1.12 1.46 0.39
CA GLY A 123 -0.12 1.30 1.14
C GLY A 123 -0.74 2.65 1.53
N GLN A 124 -1.88 2.62 2.23
CA GLN A 124 -2.56 3.84 2.69
C GLN A 124 -1.62 4.68 3.56
N LEU A 125 -1.44 5.96 3.23
CA LEU A 125 -0.51 6.82 3.97
C LEU A 125 -1.10 7.26 5.32
N THR A 126 -0.22 7.40 6.31
CA THR A 126 -0.50 8.16 7.53
C THR A 126 -0.36 9.66 7.28
N GLU A 127 -0.90 10.50 8.18
CA GLU A 127 -0.70 11.95 8.10
C GLU A 127 0.77 12.36 8.24
N GLU A 128 1.55 11.64 9.06
CA GLU A 128 3.00 11.86 9.20
C GLU A 128 3.72 11.53 7.89
N GLU A 129 3.40 10.40 7.25
CA GLU A 129 4.00 10.03 5.97
C GLU A 129 3.65 11.02 4.85
N LEU A 130 2.41 11.55 4.82
CA LEU A 130 2.03 12.61 3.87
C LEU A 130 2.90 13.86 4.05
N LYS A 131 3.12 14.28 5.30
CA LYS A 131 4.02 15.41 5.63
C LYS A 131 5.46 15.10 5.20
N ASP A 132 5.93 13.88 5.41
CA ASP A 132 7.28 13.50 5.03
C ASP A 132 7.47 13.41 3.52
N PHE A 133 6.48 12.95 2.77
CA PHE A 133 6.50 13.01 1.32
C PHE A 133 6.52 14.45 0.79
N ALA A 134 5.72 15.34 1.38
CA ALA A 134 5.77 16.76 1.04
C ALA A 134 7.17 17.37 1.29
N LYS A 135 7.80 17.06 2.43
CA LYS A 135 9.18 17.48 2.73
C LYS A 135 10.22 16.89 1.78
N LYS A 136 10.02 15.65 1.31
CA LYS A 136 10.86 14.99 0.30
C LYS A 136 10.69 15.56 -1.11
N GLY A 137 9.78 16.52 -1.31
CA GLY A 137 9.59 17.21 -2.58
C GLY A 137 8.61 16.53 -3.53
N VAL A 138 7.86 15.51 -3.07
CA VAL A 138 6.69 14.97 -3.80
C VAL A 138 5.76 16.12 -4.17
N LYS A 139 5.14 16.04 -5.34
CA LYS A 139 4.26 17.09 -5.86
C LYS A 139 2.81 16.63 -5.99
N SER A 140 2.55 15.33 -6.10
CA SER A 140 1.18 14.82 -6.20
C SER A 140 0.95 13.47 -5.54
N ILE A 141 -0.31 13.26 -5.12
CA ILE A 141 -0.84 12.02 -4.57
C ILE A 141 -2.00 11.54 -5.47
N LEU A 142 -1.91 10.29 -5.93
CA LEU A 142 -2.98 9.57 -6.62
C LEU A 142 -3.56 8.52 -5.68
N ASN A 143 -4.77 8.78 -5.19
CA ASN A 143 -5.51 7.86 -4.32
C ASN A 143 -6.43 6.96 -5.14
N MET A 144 -6.19 5.66 -5.11
CA MET A 144 -7.01 4.66 -5.81
C MET A 144 -8.15 4.08 -4.96
N ARG A 145 -8.35 4.55 -3.73
CA ARG A 145 -9.43 4.08 -2.86
C ARG A 145 -10.71 4.89 -3.08
N GLY A 146 -11.84 4.21 -2.99
CA GLY A 146 -13.15 4.87 -3.01
C GLY A 146 -13.52 5.46 -1.64
N PRO A 147 -14.39 6.50 -1.59
CA PRO A 147 -14.89 7.06 -0.34
C PRO A 147 -15.56 6.04 0.60
N ALA A 148 -16.20 5.01 0.05
CA ALA A 148 -16.82 3.93 0.81
C ALA A 148 -15.81 3.05 1.57
N GLU A 149 -14.51 3.20 1.30
CA GLU A 149 -13.46 2.50 2.03
C GLU A 149 -12.92 3.27 3.24
N ALA A 150 -13.47 4.46 3.52
CA ALA A 150 -13.15 5.23 4.71
C ALA A 150 -13.47 4.44 5.99
N GLY A 151 -12.68 4.65 7.05
CA GLY A 151 -12.80 3.88 8.30
C GLY A 151 -12.14 2.49 8.28
N GLN A 152 -12.17 1.77 7.14
CA GLN A 152 -11.80 0.35 7.07
C GLN A 152 -10.40 -0.03 7.58
N LEU A 153 -9.42 0.88 7.50
CA LEU A 153 -8.05 0.62 7.94
C LEU A 153 -7.81 0.95 9.42
N GLY A 154 -8.54 1.91 10.00
CA GLY A 154 -8.34 2.36 11.37
C GLY A 154 -7.56 3.67 11.54
N LEU A 155 -6.95 4.23 10.48
CA LEU A 155 -6.17 5.48 10.56
C LEU A 155 -6.99 6.77 10.48
N GLY A 156 -8.20 6.72 9.91
CA GLY A 156 -9.05 7.90 9.67
C GLY A 156 -8.55 8.90 8.62
N VAL A 157 -7.35 8.70 8.08
CA VAL A 157 -6.73 9.60 7.10
C VAL A 157 -7.54 9.66 5.82
N LEU A 158 -7.99 8.51 5.27
CA LEU A 158 -8.71 8.45 3.99
C LEU A 158 -9.92 9.41 3.92
N ALA A 159 -10.64 9.59 5.03
CA ALA A 159 -11.81 10.47 5.07
C ALA A 159 -11.46 11.95 4.90
N ARG A 160 -10.25 12.36 5.27
CA ARG A 160 -9.74 13.74 5.23
C ARG A 160 -8.55 13.91 4.28
N GLU A 161 -8.21 12.88 3.53
CA GLU A 161 -6.94 12.80 2.80
C GLU A 161 -6.79 13.95 1.81
N GLU A 162 -7.84 14.28 1.08
CA GLU A 162 -7.85 15.42 0.16
C GLU A 162 -7.53 16.75 0.86
N GLU A 163 -8.15 17.03 2.01
CA GLU A 163 -7.93 18.25 2.78
C GLU A 163 -6.49 18.32 3.28
N ILE A 164 -5.99 17.22 3.85
CA ILE A 164 -4.61 17.11 4.36
C ILE A 164 -3.62 17.33 3.22
N VAL A 165 -3.76 16.63 2.10
CA VAL A 165 -2.86 16.72 0.94
C VAL A 165 -2.85 18.14 0.37
N LYS A 166 -4.02 18.77 0.21
CA LYS A 166 -4.12 20.15 -0.27
C LYS A 166 -3.49 21.15 0.72
N SER A 167 -3.64 20.94 2.02
CA SER A 167 -3.02 21.80 3.04
C SER A 167 -1.49 21.75 3.01
N LEU A 168 -0.91 20.65 2.51
CA LEU A 168 0.53 20.48 2.30
C LEU A 168 1.02 21.06 0.97
N GLY A 169 0.13 21.66 0.16
CA GLY A 169 0.48 22.24 -1.14
C GLY A 169 0.69 21.20 -2.25
N LEU A 170 0.19 19.96 -2.05
CA LEU A 170 0.32 18.87 -3.02
C LEU A 170 -0.93 18.79 -3.92
N LYS A 171 -0.76 18.35 -5.17
CA LYS A 171 -1.88 18.00 -6.06
C LYS A 171 -2.50 16.68 -5.59
N TYR A 172 -3.80 16.66 -5.34
CA TYR A 172 -4.54 15.45 -4.99
C TYR A 172 -5.43 15.02 -6.15
N VAL A 173 -5.36 13.74 -6.51
CA VAL A 173 -6.26 13.10 -7.48
C VAL A 173 -6.82 11.84 -6.85
N ASN A 174 -8.15 11.68 -6.87
CA ASN A 174 -8.81 10.45 -6.47
C ASN A 174 -9.41 9.77 -7.70
N LEU A 175 -8.91 8.57 -8.01
CA LEU A 175 -9.40 7.73 -9.09
C LEU A 175 -9.72 6.35 -8.53
N PRO A 176 -10.95 6.11 -8.04
CA PRO A 176 -11.31 4.85 -7.39
C PRO A 176 -11.11 3.64 -8.31
N VAL A 177 -10.31 2.67 -7.87
CA VAL A 177 -10.07 1.39 -8.55
C VAL A 177 -10.67 0.27 -7.71
N PRO A 178 -11.48 -0.64 -8.30
CA PRO A 178 -12.01 -1.81 -7.60
C PRO A 178 -10.92 -2.61 -6.90
N ARG A 179 -11.28 -3.26 -5.79
CA ARG A 179 -10.30 -3.95 -4.93
C ARG A 179 -9.48 -5.01 -5.67
N ASN A 180 -10.12 -5.74 -6.58
CA ASN A 180 -9.54 -6.86 -7.32
C ASN A 180 -9.92 -6.71 -8.81
N GLY A 181 -9.04 -7.20 -9.68
CA GLY A 181 -9.30 -7.33 -11.12
C GLY A 181 -10.08 -8.60 -11.51
N PRO A 182 -10.19 -8.89 -12.82
CA PRO A 182 -9.58 -8.14 -13.94
C PRO A 182 -10.21 -6.75 -14.12
N TYR A 183 -9.40 -5.76 -14.52
CA TYR A 183 -9.86 -4.40 -14.76
C TYR A 183 -10.32 -4.24 -16.21
N SER A 184 -11.28 -3.36 -16.48
CA SER A 184 -11.68 -3.05 -17.86
C SER A 184 -10.57 -2.28 -18.57
N LEU A 185 -10.51 -2.39 -19.91
CA LEU A 185 -9.56 -1.63 -20.71
C LEU A 185 -9.74 -0.12 -20.49
N GLU A 186 -10.98 0.36 -20.46
CA GLU A 186 -11.32 1.76 -20.16
C GLU A 186 -10.77 2.22 -18.80
N LEU A 187 -10.81 1.37 -17.76
CA LEU A 187 -10.25 1.72 -16.46
C LEU A 187 -8.72 1.78 -16.51
N CYS A 188 -8.08 0.85 -17.24
CA CYS A 188 -6.64 0.89 -17.48
C CYS A 188 -6.23 2.16 -18.25
N GLU A 189 -6.97 2.54 -19.29
CA GLU A 189 -6.79 3.78 -20.05
C GLU A 189 -6.85 4.99 -19.12
N ASN A 190 -7.96 5.14 -18.37
CA ASN A 190 -8.16 6.24 -17.43
C ASN A 190 -7.03 6.36 -16.39
N VAL A 191 -6.56 5.23 -15.83
CA VAL A 191 -5.45 5.21 -14.87
C VAL A 191 -4.13 5.60 -15.54
N SER A 192 -3.86 5.06 -16.73
CA SER A 192 -2.62 5.33 -17.47
C SER A 192 -2.50 6.79 -17.89
N GLU A 193 -3.59 7.39 -18.39
CA GLU A 193 -3.65 8.80 -18.77
C GLU A 193 -3.47 9.72 -17.56
N THR A 194 -4.19 9.43 -16.48
CA THR A 194 -4.09 10.19 -15.23
C THR A 194 -2.67 10.14 -14.66
N LEU A 195 -2.05 8.97 -14.62
CA LEU A 195 -0.69 8.82 -14.13
C LEU A 195 0.32 9.54 -15.04
N THR A 196 0.16 9.46 -16.35
CA THR A 196 1.02 10.14 -17.32
C THR A 196 0.93 11.66 -17.19
N ASP A 197 -0.28 12.22 -17.01
CA ASP A 197 -0.46 13.65 -16.70
C ASP A 197 0.30 14.06 -15.44
N LEU A 198 0.15 13.27 -14.36
CA LEU A 198 0.81 13.54 -13.09
C LEU A 198 2.33 13.45 -13.20
N LEU A 199 2.86 12.45 -13.89
CA LEU A 199 4.30 12.30 -14.10
C LEU A 199 4.88 13.45 -14.97
N LYS A 200 4.10 13.98 -15.90
CA LYS A 200 4.51 15.12 -16.74
C LYS A 200 4.47 16.45 -15.98
N ASN A 201 3.42 16.70 -15.22
CA ASN A 201 3.09 18.02 -14.69
C ASN A 201 3.32 18.17 -13.17
N SER A 202 3.44 17.07 -12.43
CA SER A 202 3.40 17.08 -10.96
C SER A 202 4.17 15.91 -10.33
N LYS A 203 5.35 15.60 -10.86
CA LYS A 203 6.28 14.61 -10.30
C LYS A 203 7.18 15.18 -9.20
N PRO A 204 7.65 14.38 -8.23
CA PRO A 204 7.34 12.96 -8.04
C PRO A 204 5.89 12.70 -7.60
N VAL A 205 5.34 11.56 -8.03
CA VAL A 205 3.96 11.11 -7.78
C VAL A 205 3.98 9.96 -6.77
N VAL A 206 3.09 10.02 -5.78
CA VAL A 206 2.81 8.87 -4.90
C VAL A 206 1.46 8.29 -5.27
N VAL A 207 1.44 7.04 -5.71
CA VAL A 207 0.22 6.29 -5.97
C VAL A 207 -0.03 5.36 -4.80
N HIS A 208 -1.23 5.40 -4.22
CA HIS A 208 -1.57 4.50 -3.13
C HIS A 208 -2.96 3.91 -3.26
N CYS A 209 -3.13 2.75 -2.62
CA CYS A 209 -4.44 2.19 -2.33
C CYS A 209 -4.47 1.76 -0.86
N ARG A 210 -5.06 0.60 -0.53
CA ARG A 210 -4.95 0.03 0.82
C ARG A 210 -3.56 -0.59 1.06
N THR A 211 -3.05 -1.35 0.09
CA THR A 211 -1.84 -2.18 0.22
C THR A 211 -0.79 -1.95 -0.86
N GLY A 212 -1.03 -1.07 -1.83
CA GLY A 212 -0.20 -0.89 -3.03
C GLY A 212 -0.59 -1.82 -4.20
N ARG A 213 -1.03 -3.05 -3.92
CA ARG A 213 -1.28 -4.09 -4.95
C ARG A 213 -2.22 -3.69 -6.09
N ARG A 214 -3.30 -2.96 -5.81
CA ARG A 214 -4.21 -2.48 -6.87
C ARG A 214 -3.47 -1.63 -7.91
N ALA A 215 -2.59 -0.75 -7.44
CA ALA A 215 -1.79 0.11 -8.29
C ALA A 215 -0.82 -0.72 -9.14
N GLU A 216 -0.20 -1.74 -8.54
CA GLU A 216 0.69 -2.66 -9.24
C GLU A 216 -0.04 -3.45 -10.33
N GLU A 217 -1.16 -4.08 -9.98
CA GLU A 217 -1.94 -4.91 -10.91
C GLU A 217 -2.47 -4.10 -12.09
N ILE A 218 -3.07 -2.93 -11.83
CA ILE A 218 -3.66 -2.13 -12.91
C ILE A 218 -2.60 -1.51 -13.81
N MET A 219 -1.46 -1.05 -13.26
CA MET A 219 -0.35 -0.53 -14.07
C MET A 219 0.28 -1.64 -14.92
N LYS A 220 0.42 -2.85 -14.37
CA LYS A 220 0.88 -4.00 -15.14
C LYS A 220 -0.10 -4.31 -16.29
N GLN A 221 -1.39 -4.40 -16.00
CA GLN A 221 -2.40 -4.65 -17.02
C GLN A 221 -2.44 -3.56 -18.10
N ALA A 222 -2.27 -2.28 -17.72
CA ALA A 222 -2.19 -1.18 -18.67
C ALA A 222 -0.94 -1.25 -19.56
N ALA A 223 0.20 -1.63 -18.99
CA ALA A 223 1.44 -1.83 -19.73
C ALA A 223 1.35 -3.03 -20.70
N ASP A 224 0.79 -4.16 -20.25
CA ASP A 224 0.56 -5.35 -21.07
C ASP A 224 -0.40 -5.04 -22.25
N ALA A 225 -1.31 -4.07 -22.07
CA ALA A 225 -2.21 -3.56 -23.12
C ALA A 225 -1.57 -2.48 -24.02
N GLY A 226 -0.31 -2.09 -23.78
CA GLY A 226 0.40 -1.07 -24.57
C GLY A 226 -0.06 0.37 -24.31
N LEU A 227 -0.79 0.62 -23.21
CA LEU A 227 -1.32 1.95 -22.87
C LEU A 227 -0.29 2.85 -22.16
N MET A 228 0.74 2.25 -21.57
CA MET A 228 1.84 2.95 -20.93
C MET A 228 3.12 2.13 -20.95
N GLU A 229 4.27 2.79 -20.79
CA GLU A 229 5.52 2.09 -20.51
C GLU A 229 5.42 1.38 -19.16
N ASN A 230 5.97 0.16 -19.08
CA ASN A 230 5.98 -0.59 -17.83
C ASN A 230 6.86 0.13 -16.79
N PRO A 231 6.27 0.67 -15.70
CA PRO A 231 7.01 1.48 -14.73
C PRO A 231 7.97 0.64 -13.87
N PHE A 232 7.78 -0.69 -13.84
CA PHE A 232 8.59 -1.62 -13.06
C PHE A 232 9.87 -2.03 -13.78
N THR A 233 10.02 -1.73 -15.08
CA THR A 233 11.27 -1.99 -15.82
C THR A 233 12.48 -1.35 -15.14
N GLN A 234 12.32 -0.12 -14.61
CA GLN A 234 13.39 0.58 -13.88
C GLN A 234 13.80 -0.10 -12.58
N ILE A 235 12.91 -0.88 -11.95
CA ILE A 235 13.27 -1.68 -10.76
C ILE A 235 14.16 -2.83 -11.17
N CYS A 236 13.79 -3.58 -12.21
CA CYS A 236 14.63 -4.66 -12.75
C CYS A 236 16.01 -4.14 -13.16
N TRP A 237 16.07 -2.99 -13.84
CA TRP A 237 17.32 -2.32 -14.19
C TRP A 237 18.12 -1.85 -12.97
N ARG A 238 17.47 -1.34 -11.90
CA ARG A 238 18.16 -0.90 -10.67
C ARG A 238 18.71 -2.07 -9.87
N VAL A 239 17.94 -3.14 -9.71
CA VAL A 239 18.42 -4.37 -9.08
C VAL A 239 19.61 -4.92 -9.88
N GLY A 240 19.51 -4.93 -11.22
CA GLY A 240 20.63 -5.25 -12.10
C GLY A 240 21.85 -4.32 -11.92
N LYS A 241 21.63 -3.01 -11.78
CA LYS A 241 22.71 -2.03 -11.56
C LYS A 241 23.33 -2.06 -10.17
N GLU A 242 22.58 -2.34 -9.10
CA GLU A 242 23.13 -2.54 -7.75
C GLU A 242 23.95 -3.83 -7.69
N ILE A 243 23.52 -4.83 -8.48
CA ILE A 243 24.32 -5.99 -8.80
C ILE A 243 25.62 -5.53 -9.51
N GLU A 244 25.58 -4.74 -10.59
CA GLU A 244 26.78 -4.26 -11.31
C GLU A 244 27.69 -3.26 -10.54
N HIS A 245 27.18 -2.36 -9.70
CA HIS A 245 27.98 -1.26 -9.10
C HIS A 245 28.84 -1.65 -7.90
N SER A 246 28.69 -2.88 -7.38
CA SER A 246 29.41 -3.29 -6.15
C SER A 246 30.85 -3.75 -6.40
N VAL A 247 31.24 -4.02 -7.65
CA VAL A 247 32.61 -4.26 -8.14
C VAL A 247 32.56 -3.94 -9.64
N GLY A 248 33.57 -3.33 -10.26
CA GLY A 248 33.57 -2.88 -11.67
C GLY A 248 33.49 -3.97 -12.75
N ASP A 249 32.67 -4.99 -12.55
CA ASP A 249 32.40 -6.11 -13.44
C ASP A 249 30.96 -5.98 -13.97
N ARG A 250 30.80 -5.98 -15.30
CA ARG A 250 29.52 -5.69 -15.98
C ARG A 250 28.47 -6.79 -15.77
N THR A 251 28.87 -7.94 -15.21
CA THR A 251 27.99 -9.06 -14.95
C THR A 251 28.25 -9.60 -13.54
N ARG A 252 27.51 -9.15 -12.54
CA ARG A 252 27.59 -9.77 -11.20
C ARG A 252 26.65 -10.97 -11.13
N ILE A 253 27.26 -12.12 -10.91
CA ILE A 253 26.60 -13.39 -10.68
C ILE A 253 26.48 -13.61 -9.17
N VAL A 254 25.27 -13.78 -8.68
CA VAL A 254 24.97 -13.95 -7.24
C VAL A 254 24.46 -15.36 -7.01
N ARG A 255 25.10 -16.09 -6.08
CA ARG A 255 24.58 -17.38 -5.61
C ARG A 255 23.43 -17.13 -4.64
N VAL A 256 22.23 -17.60 -4.97
CA VAL A 256 21.03 -17.48 -4.14
C VAL A 256 20.64 -18.77 -3.45
N ASP A 257 21.17 -19.90 -3.94
CA ASP A 257 21.00 -21.23 -3.37
C ASP A 257 22.28 -22.04 -3.60
N GLU A 258 22.41 -23.20 -2.94
CA GLU A 258 23.51 -24.13 -3.16
C GLU A 258 23.66 -24.50 -4.66
N ASN A 259 22.57 -24.53 -5.43
CA ASN A 259 22.61 -24.91 -6.84
C ASN A 259 22.13 -23.82 -7.81
N VAL A 260 21.80 -22.61 -7.33
CA VAL A 260 21.20 -21.56 -8.16
C VAL A 260 21.98 -20.27 -8.07
N TYR A 261 22.32 -19.74 -9.24
CA TYR A 261 22.88 -18.41 -9.43
C TYR A 261 21.89 -17.54 -10.19
N ILE A 262 21.87 -16.24 -9.89
CA ILE A 262 21.14 -15.24 -10.64
C ILE A 262 22.10 -14.17 -11.15
N SER A 263 21.77 -13.56 -12.27
CA SER A 263 22.52 -12.47 -12.88
C SER A 263 21.57 -11.59 -13.70
N GLY A 264 22.02 -10.37 -14.01
CA GLY A 264 21.48 -9.61 -15.14
C GLY A 264 21.91 -10.21 -16.49
N GLN A 265 21.82 -9.43 -17.57
CA GLN A 265 22.31 -9.83 -18.89
C GLN A 265 23.78 -10.26 -18.77
N ILE A 266 24.07 -11.48 -19.21
CA ILE A 266 25.44 -11.97 -19.31
C ILE A 266 26.05 -11.51 -20.63
N HIS A 267 27.35 -11.21 -20.61
CA HIS A 267 28.12 -10.74 -21.76
C HIS A 267 29.27 -11.70 -22.07
N ALA A 268 29.82 -11.63 -23.29
CA ALA A 268 30.90 -12.51 -23.74
C ALA A 268 32.15 -12.48 -22.83
N ASP A 269 32.46 -11.34 -22.21
CA ASP A 269 33.57 -11.18 -21.27
C ASP A 269 33.37 -11.92 -19.94
N SER A 270 32.13 -12.30 -19.62
CA SER A 270 31.73 -12.90 -18.35
C SER A 270 31.66 -14.42 -18.40
N LEU A 271 31.76 -15.01 -19.60
CA LEU A 271 31.60 -16.45 -19.82
C LEU A 271 32.64 -17.29 -19.09
N GLN A 272 33.88 -16.81 -18.99
CA GLN A 272 34.93 -17.53 -18.26
C GLN A 272 34.61 -17.59 -16.76
N ASN A 273 34.11 -16.48 -16.18
CA ASN A 273 33.67 -16.44 -14.79
C ASN A 273 32.51 -17.43 -14.53
N ILE A 274 31.52 -17.49 -15.44
CA ILE A 274 30.41 -18.46 -15.36
C ILE A 274 30.94 -19.90 -15.32
N LYS A 275 31.95 -20.22 -16.15
CA LYS A 275 32.58 -21.54 -16.18
C LYS A 275 33.36 -21.85 -14.90
N ASP A 276 34.09 -20.86 -14.38
CA ASP A 276 34.88 -21.00 -13.15
C ASP A 276 34.00 -21.20 -11.91
N LEU A 277 32.78 -20.65 -11.92
CA LEU A 277 31.73 -20.92 -10.91
C LEU A 277 31.15 -22.34 -10.98
N GLY A 278 31.49 -23.12 -12.01
CA GLY A 278 31.02 -24.48 -12.19
C GLY A 278 29.58 -24.59 -12.69
N VAL A 279 29.00 -23.49 -13.20
CA VAL A 279 27.65 -23.46 -13.79
C VAL A 279 27.58 -24.45 -14.95
N LYS A 280 26.52 -25.28 -14.96
CA LYS A 280 26.32 -26.34 -15.96
C LYS A 280 25.28 -25.97 -17.00
N SER A 281 24.30 -25.19 -16.60
CA SER A 281 23.24 -24.70 -17.48
C SER A 281 22.95 -23.23 -17.23
N VAL A 282 22.59 -22.51 -18.29
CA VAL A 282 22.13 -21.13 -18.27
C VAL A 282 20.72 -21.11 -18.86
N ILE A 283 19.81 -20.44 -18.17
CA ILE A 283 18.44 -20.20 -18.65
C ILE A 283 18.37 -18.73 -19.02
N ASN A 284 18.11 -18.43 -20.29
CA ASN A 284 17.87 -17.06 -20.74
C ASN A 284 16.37 -16.77 -20.64
N LEU A 285 15.98 -15.93 -19.68
CA LEU A 285 14.58 -15.56 -19.46
C LEU A 285 14.10 -14.43 -20.39
N ARG A 286 14.96 -13.93 -21.29
CA ARG A 286 14.65 -12.81 -22.19
C ARG A 286 14.17 -13.28 -23.55
N GLU A 287 13.20 -12.57 -24.13
CA GLU A 287 12.81 -12.78 -25.52
C GLU A 287 13.87 -12.19 -26.49
N LYS A 288 14.06 -12.83 -27.64
CA LYS A 288 15.03 -12.37 -28.67
C LYS A 288 14.79 -10.93 -29.16
N GLY A 289 13.58 -10.40 -28.98
CA GLY A 289 13.20 -9.04 -29.37
C GLY A 289 13.49 -7.97 -28.31
N GLU A 290 13.91 -8.33 -27.11
CA GLU A 290 14.14 -7.35 -26.04
C GLU A 290 15.39 -6.46 -26.28
N PRO A 291 15.34 -5.16 -25.96
CA PRO A 291 16.49 -4.26 -26.11
C PRO A 291 17.72 -4.72 -25.30
N GLY A 292 18.86 -4.90 -25.97
CA GLY A 292 20.11 -5.35 -25.33
C GLY A 292 20.18 -6.87 -25.11
N PHE A 293 19.35 -7.64 -25.81
CA PHE A 293 19.49 -9.10 -25.87
C PHE A 293 20.79 -9.48 -26.61
N GLU A 294 21.63 -10.30 -25.96
CA GLU A 294 22.79 -10.93 -26.57
C GLU A 294 22.58 -12.46 -26.59
N ASP A 295 22.62 -13.06 -27.78
CA ASP A 295 22.58 -14.51 -27.94
C ASP A 295 24.00 -15.07 -27.75
N LEU A 296 24.24 -15.70 -26.60
CA LEU A 296 25.52 -16.34 -26.25
C LEU A 296 25.41 -17.87 -26.27
N SER A 297 24.34 -18.42 -26.84
CA SER A 297 24.04 -19.86 -26.82
C SER A 297 25.17 -20.68 -27.46
N PHE A 298 25.75 -20.16 -28.54
CA PHE A 298 26.85 -20.81 -29.26
C PHE A 298 28.15 -20.83 -28.46
N GLU A 299 28.50 -19.72 -27.82
CA GLU A 299 29.69 -19.56 -26.98
C GLU A 299 29.59 -20.43 -25.71
N LEU A 300 28.43 -20.42 -25.05
CA LEU A 300 28.14 -21.26 -23.88
C LEU A 300 28.26 -22.76 -24.23
N SER A 301 27.70 -23.16 -25.37
CA SER A 301 27.78 -24.54 -25.85
C SER A 301 29.23 -24.99 -26.08
N LYS A 302 30.07 -24.15 -26.69
CA LYS A 302 31.51 -24.43 -26.84
C LYS A 302 32.24 -24.62 -25.52
N MET A 303 31.74 -24.00 -24.46
CA MET A 303 32.32 -24.09 -23.12
C MET A 303 31.79 -25.29 -22.32
N GLY A 304 30.89 -26.09 -22.89
CA GLY A 304 30.24 -27.23 -22.24
C GLY A 304 29.14 -26.82 -21.27
N ILE A 305 28.59 -25.61 -21.42
CA ILE A 305 27.48 -25.09 -20.64
C ILE A 305 26.22 -25.22 -21.49
N GLU A 306 25.22 -25.91 -20.96
CA GLU A 306 23.93 -26.06 -21.63
C GLU A 306 23.17 -24.73 -21.62
N CYS A 307 22.71 -24.28 -22.78
CA CYS A 307 21.84 -23.12 -22.87
C CYS A 307 20.41 -23.60 -23.05
N VAL A 308 19.59 -23.43 -22.02
CA VAL A 308 18.17 -23.81 -22.06
C VAL A 308 17.41 -22.60 -22.58
N HIS A 309 16.86 -22.76 -23.78
CA HIS A 309 15.88 -21.86 -24.38
C HIS A 309 14.56 -22.60 -24.44
N ASP A 310 13.45 -21.93 -24.09
CA ASP A 310 12.13 -22.32 -24.60
C ASP A 310 12.00 -21.93 -26.08
#